data_AF-A0A673UA71-F1
#
_entry.id   AF-A0A673UA71-F1
#
_cell.length_a   1.000
_cell.length_b   1.000
_cell.length_c   1.000
_cell.angle_alpha   90.00
_cell.angle_beta   90.00
_cell.angle_gamma   90.00
#
_symmetry.space_group_name_H-M   'P 1'
#
loop_
_entity.id
_entity.type
_entity.pdbx_description
1 polymer ?
#
loop_
_entity_poly.entity_id
_entity_poly.type
_entity_poly.pdbx_seq_one_letter_code
_entity_poly.pdbx_strand_id
1 'polypeptide(L)'
;MTVSPYHTCRPPGNVSGVLFHNISSWKLEDIWILFFTAHEDSIIVQLQNGEVWELTSCQRFRRDDTSGLNYDYSGRKSSFPCVDGYVYDKSKWSSTVVTQWDLVCNREWLAKVIQPVFMVGVLLGAMVFGHLSDRIGRRFVLWSTSTGMFLFGLAAAFSFNYYSFMIARFLIAMSGSGYLVVVFVYVTEFIGMKSRTWACIQMHSFFAVGTMVVALTGYFVRTWWIYQIVLSTVTVPFVLCCWILPETPFWLLSEGRCEEAQKVVDTIAKWNRARSCKLSELLSLDLNGPVGKEPLEAKKHDLLDLFYDWNVGTRTLTIWLIWFTGCLGFYFFSLNSVNLGGNEYLNLFLMGAVEIPAYIFICLGMDSIGRRKVLVFSLISGALLCGVIMMIPKHYFIWTVVVTMAGKFAIGAAFGLIYLYTAELYPTMVRSLAVGSGSMVSRAGSIMAPFCVYLSDVWNFLPQFRFPFQAASPLFRRSHGSSPGESHNRLQLFPDGPVACWDFGLHKWSTVTNASRNHGKASGNVLGGSC
;
A
#
# COMPACT_ATOMS: atom_id res chain seq x y z
N MET A 1 3.69 6.87 10.92
CA MET A 1 3.81 8.06 11.77
C MET A 1 3.33 7.71 13.15
N THR A 2 4.12 7.96 14.18
CA THR A 2 3.75 7.67 15.56
C THR A 2 3.02 8.88 16.13
N VAL A 3 1.71 8.78 16.32
CA VAL A 3 1.03 9.70 17.23
C VAL A 3 1.57 9.40 18.61
N SER A 4 2.31 10.36 19.18
CA SER A 4 2.78 10.25 20.56
C SER A 4 1.59 10.55 21.47
N PRO A 5 1.33 9.71 22.49
CA PRO A 5 0.43 10.11 23.55
C PRO A 5 0.97 11.37 24.23
N TYR A 6 0.06 12.16 24.79
CA TYR A 6 0.45 13.27 25.64
C TYR A 6 1.34 12.76 26.78
N HIS A 7 2.37 13.54 27.10
CA HIS A 7 3.40 13.14 28.03
C HIS A 7 3.95 14.34 28.75
N THR A 8 4.40 14.09 29.98
CA THR A 8 5.12 15.05 30.81
C THR A 8 6.31 14.38 31.46
N CYS A 9 7.29 15.18 31.86
CA CYS A 9 8.46 14.62 32.55
C CYS A 9 8.10 14.03 33.91
N ARG A 10 8.74 12.92 34.27
CA ARG A 10 8.52 12.30 35.57
C ARG A 10 9.10 13.18 36.71
N PRO A 11 8.35 13.41 37.80
CA PRO A 11 8.87 14.13 38.95
C PRO A 11 10.01 13.33 39.62
N PRO A 12 11.04 14.01 40.18
CA PRO A 12 12.21 13.34 40.77
C PRO A 12 11.94 12.64 42.11
N GLY A 13 10.74 12.76 42.68
CA GLY A 13 10.37 12.18 43.97
C GLY A 13 8.88 11.96 44.13
N ASN A 14 8.47 11.55 45.33
CA ASN A 14 7.06 11.34 45.66
C ASN A 14 6.30 12.67 45.75
N VAL A 15 5.19 12.71 45.05
CA VAL A 15 4.32 13.88 44.94
C VAL A 15 3.41 13.96 46.17
N SER A 16 3.35 15.13 46.80
CA SER A 16 2.43 15.43 47.90
C SER A 16 1.17 16.15 47.40
N GLY A 17 1.27 16.92 46.32
CA GLY A 17 0.13 17.57 45.67
C GLY A 17 0.49 18.02 44.25
N VAL A 18 -0.50 18.00 43.37
CA VAL A 18 -0.39 18.51 42.00
C VAL A 18 -1.38 19.64 41.82
N LEU A 19 -0.92 20.74 41.22
CA LEU A 19 -1.74 21.86 40.84
C LEU A 19 -1.75 21.99 39.32
N PHE A 20 -2.95 21.97 38.76
CA PHE A 20 -3.19 22.28 37.35
C PHE A 20 -4.22 23.42 37.30
N HIS A 21 -3.77 24.61 36.89
CA HIS A 21 -4.50 25.87 37.04
C HIS A 21 -5.06 26.13 38.46
N ASN A 22 -6.31 25.74 38.71
CA ASN A 22 -7.06 26.03 39.94
C ASN A 22 -7.59 24.76 40.63
N ILE A 23 -7.21 23.58 40.11
CA ILE A 23 -7.64 22.27 40.63
C ILE A 23 -6.43 21.62 41.28
N SER A 24 -6.54 21.33 42.58
CA SER A 24 -5.56 20.53 43.32
C SER A 24 -5.97 19.07 43.28
N SER A 25 -5.04 18.19 42.95
CA SER A 25 -5.24 16.74 43.03
C SER A 25 -4.03 16.06 43.67
N TRP A 26 -4.25 14.86 44.19
CA TRP A 26 -3.25 14.10 44.95
C TRP A 26 -2.47 13.11 44.07
N LYS A 27 -2.98 12.79 42.87
CA LYS A 27 -2.37 11.86 41.92
C LYS A 27 -2.28 12.49 40.53
N LEU A 28 -1.09 12.38 39.93
CA LEU A 28 -0.81 12.86 38.58
C LEU A 28 -1.71 12.21 37.51
N GLU A 29 -2.19 10.99 37.76
CA GLU A 29 -3.03 10.23 36.85
C GLU A 29 -4.44 10.83 36.68
N ASP A 30 -4.96 11.53 37.69
CA ASP A 30 -6.31 12.10 37.69
C ASP A 30 -6.42 13.40 36.88
N ILE A 31 -5.29 14.06 36.57
CA ILE A 31 -5.24 15.33 35.82
C ILE A 31 -5.32 15.14 34.30
N TRP A 32 -5.04 13.93 33.79
CA TRP A 32 -5.08 13.67 32.34
C TRP A 32 -6.44 13.98 31.70
N ILE A 33 -7.52 13.87 32.46
CA ILE A 33 -8.89 14.18 32.01
C ILE A 33 -9.06 15.70 31.74
N LEU A 34 -8.29 16.56 32.40
CA LEU A 34 -8.34 18.02 32.28
C LEU A 34 -7.39 18.58 31.19
N PHE A 35 -6.48 17.75 30.68
CA PHE A 35 -5.47 18.13 29.68
C PHE A 35 -6.04 18.32 28.27
N PHE A 36 -7.31 17.97 28.04
CA PHE A 36 -7.96 18.01 26.73
C PHE A 36 -8.10 19.42 26.10
N THR A 37 -7.88 20.49 26.87
CA THR A 37 -8.25 21.86 26.46
C THR A 37 -7.11 22.85 26.21
N ALA A 38 -5.85 22.60 26.61
CA ALA A 38 -4.80 23.63 26.51
C ALA A 38 -3.45 23.08 26.05
N HIS A 39 -2.91 23.69 24.99
CA HIS A 39 -1.83 23.15 24.18
C HIS A 39 -0.41 23.49 24.70
N GLU A 40 -0.29 24.24 25.82
CA GLU A 40 0.99 24.80 26.29
C GLU A 40 1.11 24.94 27.83
N ASP A 41 0.38 24.14 28.62
CA ASP A 41 0.37 24.33 30.07
C ASP A 41 1.34 23.40 30.83
N SER A 42 2.11 24.01 31.74
CA SER A 42 3.07 23.34 32.59
C SER A 42 2.40 22.82 33.87
N ILE A 43 2.69 21.57 34.24
CA ILE A 43 2.11 20.95 35.44
C ILE A 43 2.97 21.32 36.65
N ILE A 44 2.36 21.88 37.69
CA ILE A 44 3.07 22.23 38.92
C ILE A 44 2.88 21.10 39.94
N VAL A 45 3.99 20.59 40.43
CA VAL A 45 4.04 19.45 41.35
C VAL A 45 4.80 19.85 42.59
N GLN A 46 4.19 19.63 43.76
CA GLN A 46 4.87 19.74 45.04
C GLN A 46 5.31 18.35 45.50
N LEU A 47 6.57 18.23 45.92
CA LEU A 47 7.13 17.03 46.50
C LEU A 47 6.87 16.99 48.01
N GLN A 48 6.91 15.80 48.60
CA GLN A 48 6.83 15.63 50.07
C GLN A 48 7.92 16.41 50.83
N ASN A 49 9.03 16.71 50.15
CA ASN A 49 10.17 17.44 50.68
C ASN A 49 9.95 18.97 50.71
N GLY A 50 8.77 19.44 50.26
CA GLY A 50 8.41 20.86 50.18
C GLY A 50 8.81 21.56 48.88
N GLU A 51 9.61 20.92 48.02
CA GLU A 51 10.06 21.48 46.75
C GLU A 51 8.94 21.55 45.71
N VAL A 52 8.94 22.61 44.90
CA VAL A 52 7.97 22.83 43.83
C VAL A 52 8.66 22.73 42.47
N TRP A 53 8.13 21.85 41.63
CA TRP A 53 8.62 21.56 40.28
C TRP A 53 7.56 21.86 39.25
N GLU A 54 7.97 22.43 38.13
CA GLU A 54 7.14 22.71 36.98
C GLU A 54 7.56 21.77 35.84
N LEU A 55 6.64 20.89 35.46
CA LEU A 55 6.86 19.84 34.47
C LEU A 55 6.31 20.31 33.13
N THR A 56 7.19 20.38 32.14
CA THR A 56 6.80 20.49 30.73
C THR A 56 6.98 19.13 30.05
N SER A 57 6.62 19.04 28.77
CA SER A 57 6.75 17.80 27.99
C SER A 57 8.20 17.34 27.85
N CYS A 58 9.16 18.27 27.77
CA CYS A 58 10.57 17.95 27.48
C CYS A 58 11.58 18.43 28.52
N GLN A 59 11.19 19.30 29.45
CA GLN A 59 12.04 19.81 30.52
C GLN A 59 11.29 19.89 31.83
N ARG A 60 12.02 19.91 32.94
CA ARG A 60 11.47 20.23 34.25
C ARG A 60 12.20 21.43 34.85
N PHE A 61 11.45 22.30 35.50
CA PHE A 61 11.97 23.51 36.11
C PHE A 61 11.77 23.43 37.62
N ARG A 62 12.82 23.64 38.40
CA ARG A 62 12.72 23.78 39.86
C ARG A 62 12.52 25.25 40.19
N ARG A 63 11.56 25.55 41.07
CA ARG A 63 11.39 26.90 41.62
C ARG A 63 12.32 27.08 42.80
N ASP A 64 13.13 28.13 42.76
CA ASP A 64 14.09 28.43 43.83
C ASP A 64 13.41 29.09 45.06
N ASP A 65 12.26 29.75 44.86
CA ASP A 65 11.44 30.33 45.93
C ASP A 65 10.11 29.54 46.09
N THR A 66 9.78 29.19 47.34
CA THR A 66 8.66 28.31 47.73
C THR A 66 7.47 29.07 48.31
N SER A 67 7.49 30.40 48.25
CA SER A 67 6.56 31.30 48.94
C SER A 67 5.08 31.22 48.50
N GLY A 68 4.73 30.44 47.48
CA GLY A 68 3.34 30.11 47.16
C GLY A 68 3.16 29.11 46.01
N LEU A 69 2.13 28.28 46.11
CA LEU A 69 1.75 27.28 45.09
C LEU A 69 0.84 27.94 44.03
N ASN A 70 1.32 29.01 43.40
CA ASN A 70 0.59 29.77 42.40
C ASN A 70 0.99 29.32 40.98
N TYR A 71 0.04 29.36 40.04
CA TYR A 71 0.32 29.03 38.64
C TYR A 71 1.34 30.01 38.03
N ASP A 72 1.10 31.32 38.20
CA ASP A 72 2.03 32.39 37.84
C ASP A 72 3.17 32.52 38.86
N TYR A 73 4.40 32.40 38.37
CA TYR A 73 5.62 32.56 39.18
C TYR A 73 6.65 33.41 38.44
N SER A 74 7.03 34.53 39.07
CA SER A 74 7.98 35.53 38.55
C SER A 74 9.41 35.37 39.08
N GLY A 75 9.69 34.34 39.88
CA GLY A 75 11.02 34.08 40.45
C GLY A 75 11.97 33.33 39.52
N ARG A 76 13.21 33.10 39.99
CA ARG A 76 14.23 32.32 39.25
C ARG A 76 13.85 30.84 39.21
N LYS A 77 14.03 30.23 38.04
CA LYS A 77 13.78 28.81 37.77
C LYS A 77 15.08 28.15 37.30
N SER A 78 15.41 26.98 37.83
CA SER A 78 16.52 26.16 37.35
C SER A 78 16.01 25.03 36.45
N SER A 79 16.52 24.94 35.22
CA SER A 79 16.10 23.95 34.21
C SER A 79 16.91 22.66 34.33
N PHE A 80 16.22 21.52 34.31
CA PHE A 80 16.81 20.19 34.30
C PHE A 80 16.22 19.31 33.19
N PRO A 81 17.04 18.44 32.58
CA PRO A 81 16.54 17.42 31.66
C PRO A 81 15.77 16.33 32.42
N CYS A 82 14.91 15.61 31.70
CA CYS A 82 14.04 14.59 32.26
C CYS A 82 14.75 13.24 32.32
N VAL A 83 15.62 13.09 33.32
CA VAL A 83 16.47 11.90 33.51
C VAL A 83 15.67 10.71 34.07
N ASP A 84 14.61 10.99 34.84
CA ASP A 84 13.80 9.99 35.53
C ASP A 84 12.68 9.39 34.65
N GLY A 85 12.72 9.66 33.34
CA GLY A 85 11.74 9.19 32.35
C GLY A 85 10.53 10.10 32.20
N TYR A 86 9.48 9.57 31.54
CA TYR A 86 8.26 10.30 31.21
C TYR A 86 7.02 9.62 31.79
N VAL A 87 5.97 10.40 32.04
CA VAL A 87 4.64 9.91 32.36
C VAL A 87 3.75 10.17 31.15
N TYR A 88 3.09 9.12 30.68
CA TYR A 88 2.26 9.14 29.47
C TYR A 88 0.78 9.00 29.82
N ASP A 89 -0.07 9.65 29.03
CA ASP A 89 -1.51 9.40 29.04
C ASP A 89 -1.83 7.98 28.57
N LYS A 90 -2.58 7.24 29.40
CA LYS A 90 -3.03 5.87 29.14
C LYS A 90 -4.52 5.76 28.77
N SER A 91 -5.24 6.88 28.66
CA SER A 91 -6.67 6.92 28.36
C SER A 91 -7.01 6.23 27.03
N LYS A 92 -6.21 6.51 25.99
CA LYS A 92 -6.42 6.02 24.63
C LYS A 92 -5.62 4.77 24.30
N TRP A 93 -4.35 4.70 24.72
CA TRP A 93 -3.48 3.53 24.51
C TRP A 93 -2.82 3.11 25.82
N SER A 94 -2.82 1.81 26.11
CA SER A 94 -2.21 1.31 27.34
C SER A 94 -0.69 1.22 27.25
N SER A 95 -0.16 0.87 26.07
CA SER A 95 1.27 0.87 25.78
C SER A 95 1.50 0.94 24.27
N THR A 96 2.43 1.79 23.86
CA THR A 96 2.89 1.95 22.47
C THR A 96 4.41 1.80 22.38
N VAL A 97 4.91 1.64 21.15
CA VAL A 97 6.36 1.63 20.85
C VAL A 97 7.05 2.90 21.34
N VAL A 98 6.38 4.06 21.25
CA VAL A 98 6.94 5.34 21.71
C VAL A 98 7.07 5.37 23.23
N THR A 99 6.04 4.91 23.95
CA THR A 99 6.02 4.90 25.42
C THR A 99 6.92 3.83 26.04
N GLN A 100 7.26 2.78 25.29
CA GLN A 100 8.10 1.68 25.78
C GLN A 100 9.59 2.07 25.83
N TRP A 101 10.04 2.90 24.88
CA TRP A 101 11.44 3.29 24.73
C TRP A 101 11.68 4.81 24.84
N ASP A 102 10.71 5.54 25.39
CA ASP A 102 10.75 6.99 25.59
C ASP A 102 11.22 7.76 24.34
N LEU A 103 10.61 7.46 23.19
CA LEU A 103 11.01 8.01 21.88
C LEU A 103 10.43 9.42 21.65
N VAL A 104 10.68 10.34 22.59
CA VAL A 104 10.11 11.69 22.58
C VAL A 104 11.19 12.76 22.78
N CYS A 105 10.86 14.03 22.51
CA CYS A 105 11.77 15.17 22.61
C CYS A 105 13.04 14.95 21.78
N ASN A 106 14.22 14.86 22.42
CA ASN A 106 15.50 14.64 21.74
C ASN A 106 15.56 13.32 20.95
N ARG A 107 14.72 12.34 21.27
CA ARG A 107 14.64 11.02 20.63
C ARG A 107 13.44 10.85 19.69
N GLU A 108 12.66 11.90 19.45
CA GLU A 108 11.47 11.86 18.59
C GLU A 108 11.80 11.43 17.15
N TRP A 109 12.98 11.80 16.64
CA TRP A 109 13.43 11.44 15.30
C TRP A 109 13.51 9.91 15.10
N LEU A 110 13.79 9.13 16.15
CA LEU A 110 13.81 7.67 16.08
C LEU A 110 12.41 7.14 15.74
N ALA A 111 11.37 7.64 16.42
CA ALA A 111 9.99 7.28 16.13
C ALA A 111 9.57 7.65 14.70
N LYS A 112 10.09 8.78 14.18
CA LYS A 112 9.83 9.25 12.80
C LYS A 112 10.49 8.37 11.73
N VAL A 113 11.65 7.79 12.02
CA VAL A 113 12.42 6.94 11.08
C VAL A 113 11.85 5.52 10.93
N ILE A 114 10.99 5.07 11.85
CA ILE A 114 10.38 3.71 11.80
C ILE A 114 9.69 3.44 10.45
N GLN A 115 8.85 4.37 9.99
CA GLN A 115 8.05 4.18 8.77
C GLN A 115 8.89 4.21 7.48
N PRO A 116 9.84 5.16 7.28
CA PRO A 116 10.76 5.12 6.15
C PRO A 116 11.58 3.83 6.07
N VAL A 117 12.15 3.35 7.19
CA VAL A 117 12.94 2.10 7.21
C VAL A 117 12.07 0.91 6.83
N PHE A 118 10.82 0.87 7.30
CA PHE A 118 9.86 -0.14 6.86
C PHE A 118 9.66 -0.11 5.33
N MET A 119 9.51 1.07 4.73
CA MET A 119 9.35 1.22 3.27
C MET A 119 10.61 0.83 2.47
N VAL A 120 11.81 1.06 3.01
CA VAL A 120 13.06 0.53 2.42
C VAL A 120 13.06 -1.00 2.43
N GLY A 121 12.62 -1.60 3.54
CA GLY A 121 12.42 -3.06 3.61
C GLY A 121 11.44 -3.57 2.55
N VAL A 122 10.33 -2.86 2.33
CA VAL A 122 9.36 -3.18 1.28
C VAL A 122 10.00 -3.16 -0.12
N LEU A 123 10.82 -2.15 -0.44
CA LEU A 123 11.54 -2.06 -1.72
C LEU A 123 12.49 -3.25 -1.91
N LEU A 124 13.37 -3.49 -0.93
CA LEU A 124 14.37 -4.56 -1.00
C LEU A 124 13.70 -5.95 -1.05
N GLY A 125 12.61 -6.14 -0.32
CA GLY A 125 11.84 -7.38 -0.33
C GLY A 125 11.26 -7.70 -1.71
N ALA A 126 10.69 -6.71 -2.39
CA ALA A 126 10.17 -6.88 -3.74
C ALA A 126 11.27 -7.27 -4.74
N MET A 127 12.46 -6.65 -4.64
CA MET A 127 13.58 -6.93 -5.54
C MET A 127 14.20 -8.31 -5.29
N VAL A 128 14.52 -8.61 -4.03
CA VAL A 128 15.21 -9.85 -3.66
C VAL A 128 14.31 -11.07 -3.87
N PHE A 129 13.10 -11.05 -3.32
CA PHE A 129 12.20 -12.20 -3.42
C PHE A 129 11.54 -12.32 -4.79
N GLY A 130 11.37 -11.21 -5.52
CA GLY A 130 10.99 -11.26 -6.94
C GLY A 130 12.02 -12.04 -7.76
N HIS A 131 13.30 -11.67 -7.65
CA HIS A 131 14.37 -12.39 -8.36
C HIS A 131 14.50 -13.85 -7.89
N LEU A 132 14.38 -14.08 -6.57
CA LEU A 132 14.48 -15.41 -6.00
C LEU A 132 13.36 -16.34 -6.49
N SER A 133 12.14 -15.80 -6.64
CA SER A 133 10.97 -16.55 -7.11
C SER A 133 11.14 -17.04 -8.54
N ASP A 134 11.83 -16.28 -9.38
CA ASP A 134 12.12 -16.69 -10.75
C ASP A 134 13.15 -17.82 -10.81
N ARG A 135 14.11 -17.85 -9.87
CA ARG A 135 15.21 -18.83 -9.82
C ARG A 135 14.84 -20.14 -9.12
N ILE A 136 14.25 -20.05 -7.93
CA ILE A 136 14.03 -21.20 -7.04
C ILE A 136 12.62 -21.79 -7.21
N GLY A 137 11.70 -21.00 -7.77
CA GLY A 137 10.29 -21.33 -7.89
C GLY A 137 9.42 -20.49 -6.95
N ARG A 138 8.14 -20.35 -7.33
CA ARG A 138 7.18 -19.48 -6.65
C ARG A 138 6.76 -20.09 -5.31
N ARG A 139 6.51 -21.41 -5.27
CA ARG A 139 6.01 -22.11 -4.06
C ARG A 139 6.99 -21.99 -2.88
N PHE A 140 8.28 -22.21 -3.12
CA PHE A 140 9.30 -22.14 -2.07
C PHE A 140 9.42 -20.72 -1.51
N VAL A 141 9.41 -19.71 -2.39
CA VAL A 141 9.48 -18.31 -1.96
C VAL A 141 8.22 -17.88 -1.19
N LEU A 142 7.03 -18.31 -1.62
CA LEU A 142 5.79 -18.09 -0.85
C LEU A 142 5.89 -18.69 0.56
N TRP A 143 6.29 -19.95 0.66
CA TRP A 143 6.41 -20.61 1.96
C TRP A 143 7.45 -19.94 2.86
N SER A 144 8.64 -19.62 2.33
CA SER A 144 9.71 -18.96 3.10
C SER A 144 9.34 -17.55 3.55
N THR A 145 8.72 -16.74 2.68
CA THR A 145 8.29 -15.36 3.02
C THR A 145 7.13 -15.35 4.02
N SER A 146 6.15 -16.26 3.88
CA SER A 146 5.08 -16.40 4.88
C SER A 146 5.60 -16.84 6.25
N THR A 147 6.52 -17.81 6.26
CA THR A 147 7.19 -18.25 7.50
C THR A 147 8.01 -17.12 8.11
N GLY A 148 8.74 -16.36 7.30
CA GLY A 148 9.49 -15.19 7.71
C GLY A 148 8.60 -14.12 8.35
N MET A 149 7.45 -13.80 7.74
CA MET A 149 6.48 -12.85 8.31
C MET A 149 6.02 -13.26 9.71
N PHE A 150 5.72 -14.55 9.91
CA PHE A 150 5.32 -15.07 11.22
C PHE A 150 6.45 -14.97 12.25
N LEU A 151 7.63 -15.49 11.93
CA LEU A 151 8.78 -15.53 12.85
C LEU A 151 9.29 -14.14 13.21
N PHE A 152 9.50 -13.28 12.20
CA PHE A 152 9.95 -11.91 12.44
C PHE A 152 8.87 -11.07 13.12
N GLY A 153 7.58 -11.34 12.85
CA GLY A 153 6.44 -10.76 13.56
C GLY A 153 6.47 -11.04 15.05
N LEU A 154 6.71 -12.30 15.42
CA LEU A 154 6.85 -12.72 16.82
C LEU A 154 8.11 -12.13 17.47
N ALA A 155 9.23 -12.12 16.74
CA ALA A 155 10.47 -11.49 17.21
C ALA A 155 10.32 -9.98 17.46
N ALA A 156 9.53 -9.28 16.64
CA ALA A 156 9.21 -7.87 16.87
C ALA A 156 8.38 -7.67 18.14
N ALA A 157 7.44 -8.57 18.44
CA ALA A 157 6.62 -8.48 19.64
C ALA A 157 7.43 -8.70 20.94
N PHE A 158 8.40 -9.62 20.92
CA PHE A 158 9.28 -9.91 22.06
C PHE A 158 10.58 -9.09 22.07
N SER A 159 10.65 -8.01 21.29
CA SER A 159 11.84 -7.18 21.24
C SER A 159 11.98 -6.30 22.49
N PHE A 160 13.13 -6.39 23.17
CA PHE A 160 13.45 -5.56 24.33
C PHE A 160 14.20 -4.28 23.97
N ASN A 161 14.95 -4.31 22.86
CA ASN A 161 15.77 -3.20 22.39
C ASN A 161 15.14 -2.55 21.14
N TYR A 162 15.19 -1.21 21.07
CA TYR A 162 14.71 -0.45 19.92
C TYR A 162 15.37 -0.89 18.60
N TYR A 163 16.69 -1.12 18.59
CA TYR A 163 17.40 -1.55 17.36
C TYR A 163 16.98 -2.95 16.91
N SER A 164 16.78 -3.88 17.84
CA SER A 164 16.27 -5.22 17.54
C SER A 164 14.83 -5.16 17.00
N PHE A 165 13.98 -4.30 17.57
CA PHE A 165 12.64 -4.03 17.04
C PHE A 165 12.68 -3.51 15.60
N MET A 166 13.57 -2.56 15.32
CA MET A 166 13.75 -1.97 13.99
C MET A 166 14.20 -3.00 12.95
N ILE A 167 15.18 -3.85 13.30
CA ILE A 167 15.63 -4.93 12.41
C ILE A 167 14.49 -5.91 12.15
N ALA A 168 13.76 -6.35 13.18
CA ALA A 168 12.62 -7.23 13.01
C ALA A 168 11.53 -6.61 12.12
N ARG A 169 11.21 -5.32 12.33
CA ARG A 169 10.25 -4.58 11.48
C ARG A 169 10.70 -4.47 10.02
N PHE A 170 11.98 -4.24 9.79
CA PHE A 170 12.55 -4.23 8.44
C PHE A 170 12.43 -5.61 7.77
N LEU A 171 12.73 -6.69 8.49
CA LEU A 171 12.62 -8.07 7.97
C LEU A 171 11.17 -8.50 7.72
N ILE A 172 10.22 -8.06 8.58
CA ILE A 172 8.78 -8.25 8.33
C ILE A 172 8.38 -7.55 7.03
N ALA A 173 8.79 -6.30 6.83
CA ALA A 173 8.48 -5.52 5.63
C ALA A 173 9.04 -6.17 4.36
N MET A 174 10.29 -6.64 4.44
CA MET A 174 10.97 -7.35 3.36
C MET A 174 10.23 -8.64 3.00
N SER A 175 9.87 -9.44 4.01
CA SER A 175 9.12 -10.70 3.81
C SER A 175 7.71 -10.45 3.26
N GLY A 176 6.99 -9.46 3.79
CA GLY A 176 5.62 -9.16 3.37
C GLY A 176 5.52 -8.57 1.96
N SER A 177 6.49 -7.75 1.56
CA SER A 177 6.56 -7.24 0.19
C SER A 177 6.92 -8.35 -0.81
N GLY A 178 7.90 -9.20 -0.45
CA GLY A 178 8.25 -10.36 -1.25
C GLY A 178 7.06 -11.30 -1.45
N TYR A 179 6.33 -11.60 -0.37
CA TYR A 179 5.10 -12.36 -0.41
C TYR A 179 4.08 -11.76 -1.39
N LEU A 180 3.80 -10.45 -1.31
CA LEU A 180 2.82 -9.79 -2.18
C LEU A 180 3.19 -9.91 -3.66
N VAL A 181 4.46 -9.69 -4.01
CA VAL A 181 4.94 -9.79 -5.39
C VAL A 181 4.83 -11.22 -5.92
N VAL A 182 5.23 -12.21 -5.13
CA VAL A 182 5.22 -13.61 -5.56
C VAL A 182 3.80 -14.16 -5.64
N VAL A 183 2.91 -13.81 -4.69
CA VAL A 183 1.48 -14.20 -4.77
C VAL A 183 0.85 -13.64 -6.03
N PHE A 184 1.16 -12.38 -6.37
CA PHE A 184 0.63 -11.76 -7.56
C PHE A 184 1.01 -12.56 -8.82
N VAL A 185 2.30 -12.88 -8.98
CA VAL A 185 2.79 -13.67 -10.11
C VAL A 185 2.17 -15.07 -10.11
N TYR A 186 2.19 -15.76 -8.97
CA TYR A 186 1.62 -17.09 -8.80
C TYR A 186 0.16 -17.15 -9.28
N VAL A 187 -0.70 -16.24 -8.81
CA VAL A 187 -2.12 -16.20 -9.22
C VAL A 187 -2.28 -15.91 -10.70
N THR A 188 -1.49 -14.98 -11.27
CA THR A 188 -1.60 -14.63 -12.70
C THR A 188 -1.09 -15.72 -13.64
N GLU A 189 -0.20 -16.60 -13.18
CA GLU A 189 0.28 -17.76 -13.93
C GLU A 189 -0.74 -18.90 -13.95
N PHE A 190 -1.60 -19.03 -12.92
CA PHE A 190 -2.71 -19.99 -12.95
C PHE A 190 -3.92 -19.52 -13.77
N ILE A 191 -4.05 -18.20 -13.97
CA ILE A 191 -5.26 -17.60 -14.55
C ILE A 191 -5.01 -17.14 -15.99
N GLY A 192 -5.90 -17.59 -16.89
CA GLY A 192 -5.87 -17.22 -18.30
C GLY A 192 -6.09 -15.71 -18.53
N MET A 193 -5.63 -15.20 -19.69
CA MET A 193 -5.63 -13.77 -20.02
C MET A 193 -7.02 -13.11 -19.88
N LYS A 194 -8.11 -13.83 -20.19
CA LYS A 194 -9.48 -13.30 -20.14
C LYS A 194 -9.94 -12.91 -18.74
N SER A 195 -9.55 -13.68 -17.72
CA SER A 195 -9.98 -13.48 -16.33
C SER A 195 -8.91 -12.84 -15.46
N ARG A 196 -7.73 -12.56 -16.03
CA ARG A 196 -6.58 -11.99 -15.31
C ARG A 196 -6.91 -10.66 -14.64
N THR A 197 -7.62 -9.78 -15.33
CA THR A 197 -8.05 -8.48 -14.78
C THR A 197 -8.88 -8.64 -13.51
N TRP A 198 -9.88 -9.52 -13.54
CA TRP A 198 -10.75 -9.80 -12.39
C TRP A 198 -9.97 -10.39 -11.21
N ALA A 199 -9.02 -11.30 -11.48
CA ALA A 199 -8.19 -11.89 -10.45
C ALA A 199 -7.26 -10.87 -9.77
N CYS A 200 -6.63 -9.98 -10.54
CA CYS A 200 -5.80 -8.91 -9.99
C CYS A 200 -6.61 -8.00 -9.07
N ILE A 201 -7.83 -7.65 -9.48
CA ILE A 201 -8.71 -6.78 -8.71
C ILE A 201 -9.15 -7.46 -7.41
N GLN A 202 -9.48 -8.75 -7.46
CA GLN A 202 -9.80 -9.53 -6.27
C GLN A 202 -8.65 -9.57 -5.26
N MET A 203 -7.40 -9.71 -5.72
CA MET A 203 -6.23 -9.66 -4.83
C MET A 203 -6.10 -8.31 -4.12
N HIS A 204 -6.31 -7.21 -4.84
CA HIS A 204 -6.29 -5.88 -4.22
C HIS A 204 -7.44 -5.66 -3.23
N SER A 205 -8.62 -6.22 -3.50
CA SER A 205 -9.74 -6.21 -2.54
C SER A 205 -9.39 -6.91 -1.22
N PHE A 206 -8.63 -8.02 -1.26
CA PHE A 206 -8.16 -8.68 -0.03
C PHE A 206 -7.18 -7.82 0.77
N PHE A 207 -6.36 -6.99 0.10
CA PHE A 207 -5.51 -6.02 0.79
C PHE A 207 -6.36 -4.99 1.56
N ALA A 208 -7.41 -4.45 0.92
CA ALA A 208 -8.36 -3.53 1.55
C ALA A 208 -9.06 -4.18 2.76
N VAL A 209 -9.54 -5.42 2.64
CA VAL A 209 -10.08 -6.18 3.78
C VAL A 209 -9.05 -6.34 4.90
N GLY A 210 -7.79 -6.62 4.54
CA GLY A 210 -6.68 -6.67 5.50
C GLY A 210 -6.53 -5.37 6.29
N THR A 211 -6.59 -4.21 5.63
CA THR A 211 -6.53 -2.90 6.31
C THR A 211 -7.70 -2.69 7.28
N MET A 212 -8.91 -3.16 6.92
CA MET A 212 -10.08 -3.09 7.80
C MET A 212 -9.90 -4.00 9.04
N VAL A 213 -9.35 -5.20 8.86
CA VAL A 213 -9.05 -6.13 9.96
C VAL A 213 -7.98 -5.56 10.89
N VAL A 214 -6.94 -4.92 10.34
CA VAL A 214 -5.90 -4.22 11.09
C VAL A 214 -6.52 -3.09 11.94
N ALA A 215 -7.40 -2.27 11.36
CA ALA A 215 -8.11 -1.21 12.08
C ALA A 215 -8.98 -1.74 13.23
N LEU A 216 -9.74 -2.81 12.97
CA LEU A 216 -10.60 -3.45 13.95
C LEU A 216 -9.79 -4.07 15.10
N THR A 217 -8.69 -4.73 14.78
CA THR A 217 -7.79 -5.32 15.77
C THR A 217 -7.19 -4.24 16.67
N GLY A 218 -6.83 -3.08 16.11
CA GLY A 218 -6.29 -1.96 16.88
C GLY A 218 -7.31 -1.33 17.83
N TYR A 219 -8.60 -1.33 17.44
CA TYR A 219 -9.68 -0.86 18.31
C TYR A 219 -9.85 -1.73 19.56
N PHE A 220 -9.76 -3.06 19.40
CA PHE A 220 -9.89 -4.01 20.52
C PHE A 220 -8.60 -4.16 21.34
N VAL A 221 -7.44 -4.15 20.69
CA VAL A 221 -6.14 -4.41 21.32
C VAL A 221 -5.31 -3.13 21.36
N ARG A 222 -5.31 -2.49 22.52
CA ARG A 222 -4.62 -1.19 22.76
C ARG A 222 -3.16 -1.32 23.21
N THR A 223 -2.61 -2.54 23.18
CA THR A 223 -1.25 -2.87 23.59
C THR A 223 -0.46 -3.36 22.37
N TRP A 224 0.61 -2.63 22.02
CA TRP A 224 1.29 -2.82 20.73
C TRP A 224 1.90 -4.22 20.50
N TRP A 225 2.44 -4.87 21.53
CA TRP A 225 3.07 -6.19 21.39
C TRP A 225 2.04 -7.32 21.26
N ILE A 226 0.93 -7.24 22.01
CA ILE A 226 -0.23 -8.16 21.84
C ILE A 226 -0.81 -7.96 20.44
N TYR A 227 -0.96 -6.71 20.00
CA TYR A 227 -1.43 -6.38 18.67
C TYR A 227 -0.55 -7.02 17.58
N GLN A 228 0.78 -6.96 17.74
CA GLN A 228 1.73 -7.60 16.83
C GLN A 228 1.61 -9.14 16.84
N ILE A 229 1.40 -9.77 18.00
CA ILE A 229 1.20 -11.23 18.11
C ILE A 229 -0.08 -11.66 17.41
N VAL A 230 -1.19 -10.94 17.64
CA VAL A 230 -2.48 -11.24 17.01
C VAL A 230 -2.36 -11.18 15.49
N LEU A 231 -1.78 -10.11 14.94
CA LEU A 231 -1.57 -9.98 13.49
C LEU A 231 -0.64 -11.06 12.93
N SER A 232 0.40 -11.43 13.66
CA SER A 232 1.32 -12.49 13.23
C SER A 232 0.62 -13.85 13.23
N THR A 233 -0.26 -14.11 14.19
CA THR A 233 -0.98 -15.39 14.31
C THR A 233 -1.94 -15.63 13.14
N VAL A 234 -2.50 -14.56 12.56
CA VAL A 234 -3.39 -14.64 11.38
C VAL A 234 -2.70 -15.26 10.15
N THR A 235 -1.37 -15.21 10.07
CA THR A 235 -0.64 -15.80 8.93
C THR A 235 -0.41 -17.31 9.06
N VAL A 236 -0.58 -17.89 10.25
CA VAL A 236 -0.31 -19.32 10.53
C VAL A 236 -1.12 -20.27 9.65
N PRO A 237 -2.45 -20.11 9.47
CA PRO A 237 -3.22 -21.01 8.62
C PRO A 237 -2.68 -21.06 7.19
N PHE A 238 -2.21 -19.91 6.67
CA PHE A 238 -1.65 -19.85 5.33
C PHE A 238 -0.31 -20.56 5.23
N VAL A 239 0.57 -20.43 6.23
CA VAL A 239 1.85 -21.17 6.28
C VAL A 239 1.61 -22.68 6.22
N LEU A 240 0.58 -23.18 6.90
CA LEU A 240 0.20 -24.60 6.87
C LEU A 240 -0.34 -25.02 5.50
N CYS A 241 -1.13 -24.17 4.84
CA CYS A 241 -1.68 -24.43 3.51
C CYS A 241 -0.62 -24.37 2.38
N CYS A 242 0.47 -23.62 2.54
CA CYS A 242 1.51 -23.47 1.52
C CYS A 242 2.16 -24.80 1.09
N TRP A 243 2.18 -25.81 1.97
CA TRP A 243 2.70 -27.13 1.60
C TRP A 243 1.82 -27.87 0.59
N ILE A 244 0.52 -27.55 0.51
CA ILE A 244 -0.43 -28.21 -0.38
C ILE A 244 -0.39 -27.58 -1.78
N LEU A 245 0.12 -26.36 -1.91
CA LEU A 245 0.14 -25.63 -3.17
C LEU A 245 1.08 -26.28 -4.20
N PRO A 246 0.64 -26.52 -5.45
CA PRO A 246 1.52 -26.96 -6.52
C PRO A 246 2.41 -25.80 -6.99
N GLU A 247 3.51 -26.14 -7.69
CA GLU A 247 4.31 -25.14 -8.40
C GLU A 247 3.58 -24.68 -9.67
N THR A 248 3.90 -23.48 -10.16
CA THR A 248 3.22 -22.95 -11.35
C THR A 248 3.62 -23.71 -12.61
N PRO A 249 2.67 -23.96 -13.54
CA PRO A 249 2.95 -24.74 -14.75
C PRO A 249 3.95 -24.00 -15.66
N PHE A 250 3.93 -22.67 -15.68
CA PHE A 250 4.85 -21.85 -16.46
C PHE A 250 6.30 -21.96 -15.98
N TRP A 251 6.55 -21.96 -14.66
CA TRP A 251 7.89 -22.13 -14.14
C TRP A 251 8.42 -23.56 -14.37
N LEU A 252 7.57 -24.57 -14.19
CA LEU A 252 7.91 -25.97 -14.46
C LEU A 252 8.30 -26.18 -15.94
N LEU A 253 7.60 -25.52 -16.87
CA LEU A 253 7.96 -25.50 -18.28
C LEU A 253 9.31 -24.83 -18.56
N SER A 254 9.58 -23.68 -17.93
CA SER A 254 10.86 -22.97 -18.12
C SER A 254 12.07 -23.76 -17.61
N GLU A 255 11.88 -24.60 -16.60
CA GLU A 255 12.90 -25.52 -16.08
C GLU A 255 12.96 -26.86 -16.85
N GLY A 256 12.16 -27.04 -17.90
CA GLY A 256 12.13 -28.27 -18.70
C GLY A 256 11.43 -29.47 -18.04
N ARG A 257 10.73 -29.26 -16.91
CA ARG A 257 9.99 -30.30 -16.17
C ARG A 257 8.59 -30.51 -16.74
N CYS A 258 8.51 -30.90 -18.01
CA CYS A 258 7.25 -31.01 -18.76
C CYS A 258 6.25 -32.01 -18.18
N GLU A 259 6.71 -33.14 -17.63
CA GLU A 259 5.82 -34.15 -17.04
C GLU A 259 5.07 -33.64 -15.80
N GLU A 260 5.76 -32.86 -14.96
CA GLU A 260 5.16 -32.26 -13.77
C GLU A 260 4.20 -31.13 -14.15
N ALA A 261 4.59 -30.31 -15.13
CA ALA A 261 3.69 -29.29 -15.68
C ALA A 261 2.41 -29.93 -16.23
N GLN A 262 2.51 -31.06 -16.94
CA GLN A 262 1.35 -31.80 -17.44
C GLN A 262 0.45 -32.29 -16.30
N LYS A 263 1.00 -32.85 -15.21
CA LYS A 263 0.21 -33.30 -14.05
C LYS A 263 -0.59 -32.15 -13.42
N VAL A 264 0.01 -30.96 -13.32
CA VAL A 264 -0.66 -29.76 -12.80
C VAL A 264 -1.78 -29.34 -13.75
N VAL A 265 -1.51 -29.25 -15.05
CA VAL A 265 -2.52 -28.90 -16.07
C VAL A 265 -3.67 -29.91 -16.11
N ASP A 266 -3.39 -31.21 -16.00
CA ASP A 266 -4.39 -32.26 -15.96
C ASP A 266 -5.29 -32.13 -14.72
N THR A 267 -4.73 -31.75 -13.58
CA THR A 267 -5.48 -31.50 -12.35
C THR A 267 -6.41 -30.29 -12.52
N ILE A 268 -5.91 -29.21 -13.12
CA ILE A 268 -6.70 -28.02 -13.46
C ILE A 268 -7.82 -28.38 -14.46
N ALA A 269 -7.52 -29.16 -15.49
CA ALA A 269 -8.49 -29.59 -16.50
C ALA A 269 -9.61 -30.46 -15.87
N LYS A 270 -9.25 -31.37 -14.96
CA LYS A 270 -10.22 -32.17 -14.18
C LYS A 270 -11.14 -31.30 -13.33
N TRP A 271 -10.59 -30.29 -12.64
CA TRP A 271 -11.39 -29.35 -11.84
C TRP A 271 -12.31 -28.48 -12.70
N ASN A 272 -11.82 -28.01 -13.84
CA ASN A 272 -12.57 -27.18 -14.78
C ASN A 272 -13.50 -27.99 -15.70
N ARG A 273 -13.53 -29.33 -15.58
CA ARG A 273 -14.26 -30.25 -16.49
C ARG A 273 -13.94 -29.98 -17.97
N ALA A 274 -12.72 -29.58 -18.27
CA ALA A 274 -12.22 -29.34 -19.61
C ALA A 274 -11.45 -30.55 -20.13
N ARG A 275 -11.26 -30.65 -21.45
CA ARG A 275 -10.38 -31.67 -22.03
C ARG A 275 -8.95 -31.39 -21.59
N SER A 276 -8.24 -32.43 -21.14
CA SER A 276 -6.80 -32.33 -20.91
C SER A 276 -6.11 -32.08 -22.26
N CYS A 277 -5.25 -31.06 -22.29
CA CYS A 277 -4.43 -30.73 -23.45
C CYS A 277 -3.03 -31.31 -23.23
N LYS A 278 -2.50 -32.04 -24.21
CA LYS A 278 -1.11 -32.51 -24.16
C LYS A 278 -0.16 -31.36 -24.43
N LEU A 279 0.53 -30.92 -23.40
CA LEU A 279 1.48 -29.81 -23.45
C LEU A 279 2.66 -30.12 -24.39
N SER A 280 3.00 -31.40 -24.58
CA SER A 280 4.02 -31.87 -25.54
C SER A 280 3.68 -31.55 -26.99
N GLU A 281 2.39 -31.59 -27.37
CA GLU A 281 1.95 -31.27 -28.73
C GLU A 281 1.98 -29.75 -28.97
N LEU A 282 1.58 -28.94 -27.98
CA LEU A 282 1.66 -27.48 -28.03
C LEU A 282 3.11 -26.97 -28.14
N LEU A 283 4.03 -27.53 -27.37
CA LEU A 283 5.45 -27.16 -27.44
C LEU A 283 6.05 -27.52 -28.81
N SER A 284 5.63 -28.65 -29.39
CA SER A 284 6.07 -29.09 -30.72
C SER A 284 5.50 -28.23 -31.86
N LEU A 285 4.32 -27.63 -31.67
CA LEU A 285 3.73 -26.68 -32.62
C LEU A 285 4.47 -25.34 -32.63
N ASP A 286 4.94 -24.86 -31.47
CA ASP A 286 5.72 -23.62 -31.35
C ASP A 286 7.16 -23.79 -31.90
N LEU A 287 7.72 -24.99 -31.80
CA LEU A 287 9.03 -25.36 -32.37
C LEU A 287 9.05 -25.55 -33.89
N ASN A 288 7.88 -25.68 -34.53
CA ASN A 288 7.76 -25.85 -35.99
C ASN A 288 7.57 -24.52 -36.75
N GLY A 289 7.52 -23.38 -36.06
CA GLY A 289 7.79 -22.08 -36.66
C GLY A 289 9.29 -21.94 -36.97
N PRO A 290 9.71 -21.16 -37.98
CA PRO A 290 11.11 -21.06 -38.38
C PRO A 290 11.92 -20.28 -37.33
N VAL A 291 12.27 -20.92 -36.22
CA VAL A 291 13.25 -20.41 -35.25
C VAL A 291 14.27 -21.52 -35.03
N GLY A 292 15.47 -21.27 -35.55
CA GLY A 292 16.59 -22.17 -35.47
C GLY A 292 17.00 -22.48 -34.03
N LYS A 293 17.76 -23.57 -33.91
CA LYS A 293 18.39 -24.12 -32.72
C LYS A 293 19.36 -23.13 -32.04
N GLU A 294 18.83 -22.12 -31.37
CA GLU A 294 19.55 -21.42 -30.32
C GLU A 294 18.82 -21.68 -29.00
N PRO A 295 19.53 -21.95 -27.88
CA PRO A 295 18.90 -21.95 -26.58
C PRO A 295 18.17 -20.61 -26.44
N LEU A 296 16.97 -20.64 -25.88
CA LEU A 296 16.15 -19.49 -25.52
C LEU A 296 16.87 -18.71 -24.39
N GLU A 297 18.08 -18.22 -24.68
CA GLU A 297 18.71 -17.13 -23.96
C GLU A 297 17.78 -15.95 -24.19
N ALA A 298 16.85 -15.77 -23.24
CA ALA A 298 16.09 -14.54 -23.12
C ALA A 298 17.10 -13.39 -23.18
N LYS A 299 17.23 -12.76 -24.35
CA LYS A 299 18.13 -11.63 -24.57
C LYS A 299 17.88 -10.70 -23.41
N LYS A 300 18.87 -10.55 -22.52
CA LYS A 300 18.70 -9.75 -21.30
C LYS A 300 18.51 -8.31 -21.76
N HIS A 301 17.26 -7.93 -21.91
CA HIS A 301 16.88 -6.57 -22.26
C HIS A 301 17.29 -5.69 -21.08
N ASP A 302 18.25 -4.82 -21.35
CA ASP A 302 18.75 -3.90 -20.35
C ASP A 302 17.75 -2.75 -20.19
N LEU A 303 17.76 -2.07 -19.02
CA LEU A 303 16.88 -0.93 -18.78
C LEU A 303 17.08 0.20 -19.81
N LEU A 304 18.24 0.23 -20.46
CA LEU A 304 18.59 1.15 -21.53
C LEU A 304 17.74 0.95 -22.81
N ASP A 305 17.21 -0.25 -23.05
CA ASP A 305 16.34 -0.54 -24.19
C ASP A 305 15.01 0.24 -24.11
N LEU A 306 14.58 0.66 -22.90
CA LEU A 306 13.39 1.51 -22.73
C LEU A 306 13.58 2.96 -23.19
N PHE A 307 14.84 3.39 -23.35
CA PHE A 307 15.21 4.75 -23.77
C PHE A 307 15.80 4.79 -25.18
N TYR A 308 15.76 3.67 -25.90
CA TYR A 308 16.28 3.58 -27.27
C TYR A 308 15.60 4.58 -28.22
N ASP A 309 14.27 4.72 -28.11
CA ASP A 309 13.49 5.70 -28.87
C ASP A 309 13.02 6.86 -28.00
N TRP A 310 13.23 8.10 -28.45
CA TRP A 310 12.81 9.31 -27.72
C TRP A 310 11.30 9.35 -27.41
N ASN A 311 10.47 8.82 -28.32
CA ASN A 311 9.01 8.75 -28.12
C ASN A 311 8.62 7.69 -27.07
N VAL A 312 9.37 6.58 -26.98
CA VAL A 312 9.17 5.54 -25.96
C VAL A 312 9.72 6.03 -24.62
N GLY A 313 10.90 6.66 -24.60
CA GLY A 313 11.50 7.26 -23.40
C GLY A 313 10.60 8.33 -22.77
N THR A 314 9.99 9.21 -23.58
CA THR A 314 9.03 10.22 -23.08
C THR A 314 7.78 9.57 -22.48
N ARG A 315 7.28 8.48 -23.07
CA ARG A 315 6.15 7.71 -22.53
C ARG A 315 6.53 7.01 -21.21
N THR A 316 7.70 6.39 -21.16
CA THR A 316 8.27 5.77 -19.96
C THR A 316 8.40 6.76 -18.82
N LEU A 317 8.97 7.94 -19.07
CA LEU A 317 9.11 8.98 -18.07
C LEU A 317 7.74 9.45 -17.54
N THR A 318 6.77 9.63 -18.43
CA THR A 318 5.40 10.00 -18.05
C THR A 318 4.78 8.93 -17.13
N ILE A 319 4.95 7.66 -17.47
CA ILE A 319 4.43 6.54 -16.68
C ILE A 319 5.13 6.46 -15.33
N TRP A 320 6.45 6.58 -15.28
CA TRP A 320 7.22 6.64 -14.04
C TRP A 320 6.74 7.77 -13.11
N LEU A 321 6.44 8.96 -13.65
CA LEU A 321 5.87 10.06 -12.88
C LEU A 321 4.48 9.74 -12.32
N ILE A 322 3.62 9.05 -13.10
CA ILE A 322 2.30 8.64 -12.60
C ILE A 322 2.44 7.55 -11.53
N TRP A 323 3.35 6.59 -11.71
CA TRP A 323 3.68 5.58 -10.70
C TRP A 323 4.16 6.20 -9.40
N PHE A 324 5.06 7.18 -9.51
CA PHE A 324 5.59 7.92 -8.38
C PHE A 324 4.49 8.68 -7.63
N THR A 325 3.73 9.51 -8.34
CA THR A 325 2.68 10.36 -7.73
C THR A 325 1.51 9.53 -7.19
N GLY A 326 1.09 8.47 -7.89
CA GLY A 326 0.04 7.57 -7.43
C GLY A 326 0.43 6.85 -6.13
N CYS A 327 1.64 6.32 -6.05
CA CYS A 327 2.12 5.63 -4.85
C CYS A 327 2.35 6.60 -3.68
N LEU A 328 2.98 7.74 -3.94
CA LEU A 328 3.19 8.79 -2.95
C LEU A 328 1.84 9.26 -2.38
N GLY A 329 0.86 9.54 -3.23
CA GLY A 329 -0.49 9.92 -2.82
C GLY A 329 -1.20 8.82 -2.03
N PHE A 330 -1.11 7.57 -2.49
CA PHE A 330 -1.74 6.43 -1.83
C PHE A 330 -1.25 6.30 -0.38
N TYR A 331 0.07 6.34 -0.16
CA TYR A 331 0.66 6.23 1.18
C TYR A 331 0.51 7.52 1.99
N PHE A 332 0.56 8.71 1.35
CA PHE A 332 0.31 9.98 2.04
C PHE A 332 -1.08 9.98 2.67
N PHE A 333 -2.12 9.65 1.89
CA PHE A 333 -3.49 9.57 2.40
C PHE A 333 -3.66 8.51 3.48
N SER A 334 -3.08 7.31 3.28
CA SER A 334 -3.11 6.25 4.28
C SER A 334 -2.44 6.65 5.60
N LEU A 335 -1.30 7.35 5.54
CA LEU A 335 -0.59 7.82 6.74
C LEU A 335 -1.27 9.02 7.40
N ASN A 336 -1.88 9.89 6.61
CA ASN A 336 -2.62 11.05 7.10
C ASN A 336 -3.97 10.69 7.74
N SER A 337 -4.48 9.47 7.52
CA SER A 337 -5.76 9.01 8.08
C SER A 337 -5.84 9.11 9.61
N VAL A 338 -4.70 9.01 10.29
CA VAL A 338 -4.58 9.12 11.74
C VAL A 338 -4.70 10.58 12.22
N ASN A 339 -4.42 11.56 11.35
CA ASN A 339 -4.40 13.00 11.67
C ASN A 339 -5.71 13.73 11.33
N LEU A 340 -6.71 13.04 10.76
CA LEU A 340 -7.97 13.66 10.30
C LEU A 340 -8.91 14.12 11.43
N GLY A 341 -8.55 13.86 12.69
CA GLY A 341 -9.39 14.11 13.86
C GLY A 341 -10.44 13.02 14.08
N GLY A 342 -11.07 13.02 15.26
CA GLY A 342 -12.03 11.99 15.67
C GLY A 342 -11.36 10.66 16.03
N ASN A 343 -11.99 9.55 15.63
CA ASN A 343 -11.49 8.20 15.93
C ASN A 343 -10.59 7.68 14.80
N GLU A 344 -9.30 7.53 15.08
CA GLU A 344 -8.28 7.05 14.15
C GLU A 344 -8.53 5.64 13.60
N TYR A 345 -9.09 4.73 14.42
CA TYR A 345 -9.39 3.37 14.00
C TYR A 345 -10.55 3.36 13.02
N LEU A 346 -11.55 4.21 13.25
CA LEU A 346 -12.66 4.38 12.32
C LEU A 346 -12.16 4.98 10.99
N ASN A 347 -11.31 6.00 11.04
CA ASN A 347 -10.71 6.59 9.85
C ASN A 347 -9.93 5.55 9.05
N LEU A 348 -9.11 4.73 9.70
CA LEU A 348 -8.36 3.65 9.04
C LEU A 348 -9.28 2.57 8.44
N PHE A 349 -10.36 2.22 9.14
CA PHE A 349 -11.36 1.28 8.62
C PHE A 349 -12.06 1.83 7.37
N LEU A 350 -12.46 3.11 7.39
CA LEU A 350 -13.07 3.79 6.24
C LEU A 350 -12.11 3.86 5.06
N MET A 351 -10.81 4.07 5.28
CA MET A 351 -9.81 4.07 4.21
C MET A 351 -9.76 2.73 3.47
N GLY A 352 -9.84 1.60 4.20
CA GLY A 352 -9.96 0.28 3.59
C GLY A 352 -11.30 0.06 2.90
N ALA A 353 -12.40 0.45 3.54
CA ALA A 353 -13.74 0.28 2.99
C ALA A 353 -13.96 1.02 1.67
N VAL A 354 -13.31 2.19 1.49
CA VAL A 354 -13.39 3.02 0.29
C VAL A 354 -12.61 2.45 -0.90
N GLU A 355 -11.61 1.59 -0.67
CA GLU A 355 -10.86 0.94 -1.75
C GLU A 355 -11.71 -0.09 -2.52
N ILE A 356 -12.60 -0.81 -1.82
CA ILE A 356 -13.49 -1.81 -2.44
C ILE A 356 -14.39 -1.22 -3.55
N PRO A 357 -15.18 -0.16 -3.31
CA PRO A 357 -15.97 0.47 -4.37
C PRO A 357 -15.11 1.15 -5.43
N ALA A 358 -13.90 1.62 -5.09
CA ALA A 358 -12.97 2.16 -6.07
C ALA A 358 -12.57 1.10 -7.10
N TYR A 359 -12.30 -0.12 -6.66
CA TYR A 359 -11.99 -1.24 -7.55
C TYR A 359 -13.16 -1.66 -8.43
N ILE A 360 -14.38 -1.68 -7.90
CA ILE A 360 -15.59 -1.94 -8.69
C ILE A 360 -15.79 -0.85 -9.75
N PHE A 361 -15.58 0.42 -9.38
CA PHE A 361 -15.64 1.55 -10.30
C PHE A 361 -14.63 1.42 -11.45
N ILE A 362 -13.41 0.97 -11.16
CA ILE A 362 -12.40 0.70 -12.19
C ILE A 362 -12.89 -0.38 -13.16
N CYS A 363 -13.41 -1.53 -12.66
CA CYS A 363 -13.93 -2.59 -13.52
C CYS A 363 -14.96 -2.06 -14.51
N LEU A 364 -15.97 -1.35 -14.01
CA LEU A 364 -17.08 -0.84 -14.82
C LEU A 364 -16.62 0.27 -15.78
N GLY A 365 -15.72 1.14 -15.31
CA GLY A 365 -15.19 2.25 -16.12
C GLY A 365 -14.27 1.78 -17.25
N MET A 366 -13.51 0.71 -17.02
CA MET A 366 -12.60 0.14 -18.02
C MET A 366 -13.33 -0.38 -19.26
N ASP A 367 -14.46 -1.06 -19.06
CA ASP A 367 -15.25 -1.67 -20.13
C ASP A 367 -16.08 -0.62 -20.90
N SER A 368 -16.47 0.47 -20.25
CA SER A 368 -17.39 1.48 -20.83
C SER A 368 -16.71 2.69 -21.46
N ILE A 369 -15.75 3.32 -20.75
CA ILE A 369 -15.20 4.64 -21.10
C ILE A 369 -13.78 4.52 -21.69
N GLY A 370 -13.12 3.39 -21.42
CA GLY A 370 -11.75 3.10 -21.83
C GLY A 370 -10.72 3.55 -20.79
N ARG A 371 -9.67 2.73 -20.63
CA ARG A 371 -8.67 2.81 -19.55
C ARG A 371 -7.97 4.17 -19.41
N ARG A 372 -7.55 4.78 -20.53
CA ARG A 372 -6.83 6.06 -20.48
C ARG A 372 -7.67 7.19 -19.90
N LYS A 373 -8.96 7.27 -20.27
CA LYS A 373 -9.85 8.34 -19.81
C LYS A 373 -10.16 8.21 -18.32
N VAL A 374 -10.40 6.98 -17.86
CA VAL A 374 -10.63 6.67 -16.43
C VAL A 374 -9.40 7.03 -15.59
N LEU A 375 -8.20 6.72 -16.07
CA LEU A 375 -6.95 7.07 -15.37
C LEU A 375 -6.79 8.58 -15.24
N VAL A 376 -6.95 9.33 -16.33
CA VAL A 376 -6.82 10.80 -16.33
C VAL A 376 -7.89 11.44 -15.43
N PHE A 377 -9.14 10.98 -15.52
CA PHE A 377 -10.23 11.46 -14.66
C PHE A 377 -9.92 11.24 -13.18
N SER A 378 -9.41 10.06 -12.81
CA SER A 378 -9.08 9.72 -11.43
C SER A 378 -7.91 10.54 -10.88
N LEU A 379 -6.90 10.84 -11.71
CA LEU A 379 -5.78 11.69 -11.31
C LEU A 379 -6.19 13.16 -11.14
N ILE A 380 -7.01 13.69 -12.06
CA ILE A 380 -7.50 15.08 -11.98
C ILE A 380 -8.43 15.24 -10.77
N SER A 381 -9.36 14.31 -10.55
CA SER A 381 -10.24 14.35 -9.38
C SER A 381 -9.47 14.23 -8.07
N GLY A 382 -8.45 13.36 -8.01
CA GLY A 382 -7.54 13.27 -6.87
C GLY A 382 -6.81 14.58 -6.59
N ALA A 383 -6.27 15.25 -7.61
CA ALA A 383 -5.59 16.54 -7.47
C ALA A 383 -6.54 17.65 -7.01
N LEU A 384 -7.75 17.72 -7.56
CA LEU A 384 -8.77 18.68 -7.16
C LEU A 384 -9.15 18.48 -5.68
N LEU A 385 -9.39 17.24 -5.26
CA LEU A 385 -9.74 16.90 -3.88
C LEU A 385 -8.61 17.22 -2.91
N CYS A 386 -7.35 17.01 -3.29
CA CYS A 386 -6.20 17.47 -2.50
C CYS A 386 -6.22 18.99 -2.27
N GLY A 387 -6.54 19.77 -3.31
CA GLY A 387 -6.70 21.22 -3.21
C GLY A 387 -7.86 21.64 -2.29
N VAL A 388 -8.99 20.94 -2.37
CA VAL A 388 -10.15 21.18 -1.51
C VAL A 388 -9.83 20.91 -0.04
N ILE A 389 -9.10 19.85 0.28
CA ILE A 389 -8.69 19.53 1.67
C ILE A 389 -7.93 20.71 2.30
N MET A 390 -7.10 21.43 1.54
CA MET A 390 -6.34 22.58 2.05
C MET A 390 -7.22 23.79 2.37
N MET A 391 -8.40 23.91 1.77
CA MET A 391 -9.32 25.04 1.99
C MET A 391 -10.22 24.84 3.22
N ILE A 392 -10.30 23.62 3.76
CA ILE A 392 -11.21 23.31 4.87
C ILE A 392 -10.53 23.69 6.20
N PRO A 393 -11.13 24.58 7.01
CA PRO A 393 -10.59 24.91 8.31
C PRO A 393 -10.72 23.72 9.27
N LYS A 394 -9.69 23.53 10.13
CA LYS A 394 -9.53 22.37 11.04
C LYS A 394 -10.71 22.12 11.98
N HIS A 395 -11.60 23.10 12.17
CA HIS A 395 -12.78 23.00 13.04
C HIS A 395 -13.87 22.05 12.47
N TYR A 396 -13.87 21.77 11.16
CA TYR A 396 -14.83 20.85 10.53
C TYR A 396 -14.19 19.50 10.18
N PHE A 397 -13.91 18.68 11.20
CA PHE A 397 -13.24 17.39 11.03
C PHE A 397 -14.04 16.40 10.16
N ILE A 398 -15.38 16.39 10.23
CA ILE A 398 -16.24 15.51 9.41
C ILE A 398 -16.04 15.76 7.92
N TRP A 399 -16.05 17.03 7.50
CA TRP A 399 -15.81 17.41 6.10
C TRP A 399 -14.40 17.06 5.65
N THR A 400 -13.41 17.24 6.53
CA THR A 400 -12.02 16.85 6.26
C THR A 400 -11.90 15.35 6.02
N VAL A 401 -12.56 14.51 6.83
CA VAL A 401 -12.62 13.06 6.65
C VAL A 401 -13.30 12.69 5.33
N VAL A 402 -14.48 13.25 5.03
CA VAL A 402 -15.23 12.93 3.79
C VAL A 402 -14.42 13.25 2.54
N VAL A 403 -13.84 14.45 2.45
CA VAL A 403 -13.03 14.84 1.28
C VAL A 403 -11.75 14.01 1.20
N THR A 404 -11.15 13.65 2.32
CA THR A 404 -9.99 12.75 2.35
C THR A 404 -10.34 11.35 1.84
N MET A 405 -11.49 10.79 2.24
CA MET A 405 -11.97 9.51 1.72
C MET A 405 -12.21 9.58 0.21
N ALA A 406 -12.81 10.67 -0.28
CA ALA A 406 -12.98 10.88 -1.72
C ALA A 406 -11.63 10.98 -2.45
N GLY A 407 -10.63 11.66 -1.88
CA GLY A 407 -9.28 11.74 -2.44
C GLY A 407 -8.59 10.38 -2.51
N LYS A 408 -8.73 9.59 -1.43
CA LYS A 408 -8.23 8.20 -1.36
C LYS A 408 -8.89 7.30 -2.40
N PHE A 409 -10.21 7.42 -2.62
CA PHE A 409 -10.93 6.71 -3.67
C PHE A 409 -10.32 6.99 -5.05
N ALA A 410 -10.13 8.26 -5.40
CA ALA A 410 -9.61 8.68 -6.70
C ALA A 410 -8.19 8.18 -6.94
N ILE A 411 -7.30 8.31 -5.94
CA ILE A 411 -5.91 7.85 -6.06
C ILE A 411 -5.80 6.33 -6.02
N GLY A 412 -6.60 5.66 -5.19
CA GLY A 412 -6.70 4.20 -5.16
C GLY A 412 -7.12 3.64 -6.52
N ALA A 413 -8.09 4.28 -7.17
CA ALA A 413 -8.51 3.93 -8.52
C ALA A 413 -7.39 4.13 -9.55
N ALA A 414 -6.67 5.26 -9.51
CA ALA A 414 -5.55 5.52 -10.39
C ALA A 414 -4.40 4.50 -10.19
N PHE A 415 -4.08 4.18 -8.94
CA PHE A 415 -3.00 3.25 -8.59
C PHE A 415 -3.32 1.79 -8.95
N GLY A 416 -4.58 1.36 -8.87
CA GLY A 416 -4.98 0.03 -9.38
C GLY A 416 -4.88 -0.06 -10.91
N LEU A 417 -5.35 0.98 -11.61
CA LEU A 417 -5.43 0.99 -13.07
C LEU A 417 -4.06 1.10 -13.76
N ILE A 418 -3.06 1.74 -13.12
CA ILE A 418 -1.75 1.94 -13.74
C ILE A 418 -0.96 0.64 -13.95
N TYR A 419 -1.08 -0.36 -13.07
CA TYR A 419 -0.46 -1.68 -13.26
C TYR A 419 -0.87 -2.28 -14.60
N LEU A 420 -2.18 -2.26 -14.86
CA LEU A 420 -2.76 -2.85 -16.05
C LEU A 420 -2.53 -1.98 -17.30
N TYR A 421 -2.65 -0.66 -17.17
CA TYR A 421 -2.37 0.26 -18.27
C TYR A 421 -0.91 0.16 -18.74
N THR A 422 0.04 0.03 -17.81
CA THR A 422 1.46 -0.15 -18.16
C THR A 422 1.68 -1.49 -18.85
N ALA A 423 1.01 -2.56 -18.40
CA ALA A 423 1.12 -3.86 -19.05
C ALA A 423 0.59 -3.86 -20.50
N GLU A 424 -0.45 -3.09 -20.80
CA GLU A 424 -1.05 -3.06 -22.14
C GLU A 424 -0.40 -2.07 -23.10
N LEU A 425 0.24 -1.02 -22.59
CA LEU A 425 0.88 -0.02 -23.43
C LEU A 425 2.17 -0.54 -24.08
N TYR A 426 2.91 -1.40 -23.38
CA TYR A 426 4.19 -1.91 -23.83
C TYR A 426 4.05 -3.24 -24.57
N PRO A 427 4.82 -3.45 -25.66
CA PRO A 427 4.83 -4.72 -26.37
C PRO A 427 5.36 -5.83 -25.46
N THR A 428 4.94 -7.08 -25.74
CA THR A 428 5.19 -8.27 -24.90
C THR A 428 6.65 -8.42 -24.46
N MET A 429 7.60 -8.09 -25.33
CA MET A 429 9.04 -8.22 -25.10
C MET A 429 9.59 -7.31 -23.99
N VAL A 430 9.03 -6.09 -23.82
CA VAL A 430 9.50 -5.09 -22.83
C VAL A 430 8.49 -4.80 -21.74
N ARG A 431 7.32 -5.46 -21.78
CA ARG A 431 6.21 -5.28 -20.84
C ARG A 431 6.62 -5.47 -19.39
N SER A 432 7.24 -6.59 -19.08
CA SER A 432 7.64 -6.93 -17.70
C SER A 432 8.70 -5.97 -17.17
N LEU A 433 9.62 -5.52 -18.03
CA LEU A 433 10.65 -4.53 -17.69
C LEU A 433 10.04 -3.14 -17.41
N ALA A 434 9.05 -2.71 -18.20
CA ALA A 434 8.35 -1.44 -18.00
C ALA A 434 7.52 -1.43 -16.71
N VAL A 435 6.77 -2.51 -16.44
CA VAL A 435 6.00 -2.65 -15.19
C VAL A 435 6.95 -2.73 -13.98
N GLY A 436 8.03 -3.49 -14.08
CA GLY A 436 9.04 -3.62 -13.02
C GLY A 436 9.73 -2.30 -12.69
N SER A 437 10.25 -1.59 -13.69
CA SER A 437 10.90 -0.28 -13.50
C SER A 437 9.94 0.78 -12.96
N GLY A 438 8.70 0.84 -13.45
CA GLY A 438 7.66 1.72 -12.91
C GLY A 438 7.34 1.42 -11.45
N SER A 439 7.25 0.14 -11.09
CA SER A 439 7.05 -0.27 -9.69
C SER A 439 8.21 0.16 -8.80
N MET A 440 9.46 0.01 -9.24
CA MET A 440 10.63 0.48 -8.46
C MET A 440 10.58 1.98 -8.18
N VAL A 441 10.24 2.79 -9.19
CA VAL A 441 10.06 4.24 -9.03
C VAL A 441 8.90 4.55 -8.07
N SER A 442 7.81 3.77 -8.13
CA SER A 442 6.68 3.91 -7.21
C SER A 442 7.10 3.68 -5.74
N ARG A 443 8.02 2.74 -5.48
CA ARG A 443 8.53 2.46 -4.14
C ARG A 443 9.38 3.61 -3.58
N ALA A 444 10.11 4.34 -4.42
CA ALA A 444 10.74 5.60 -4.00
C ALA A 444 9.69 6.61 -3.49
N GLY A 445 8.54 6.72 -4.16
CA GLY A 445 7.40 7.51 -3.69
C GLY A 445 6.88 7.05 -2.32
N SER A 446 6.81 5.74 -2.05
CA SER A 446 6.41 5.22 -0.73
C SER A 446 7.39 5.54 0.39
N ILE A 447 8.70 5.60 0.10
CA ILE A 447 9.73 6.00 1.06
C ILE A 447 9.64 7.50 1.36
N MET A 448 9.28 8.31 0.37
CA MET A 448 9.10 9.76 0.51
C MET A 448 7.80 10.15 1.23
N ALA A 449 6.74 9.33 1.12
CA ALA A 449 5.41 9.65 1.68
C ALA A 449 5.41 10.00 3.19
N PRO A 450 6.06 9.24 4.09
CA PRO A 450 6.12 9.60 5.51
C PRO A 450 6.77 10.96 5.73
N PHE A 451 7.85 11.27 5.02
CA PHE A 451 8.53 12.57 5.11
C PHE A 451 7.63 13.73 4.66
N CYS A 452 6.79 13.52 3.64
CA CYS A 452 5.82 14.54 3.21
C CYS A 452 4.76 14.85 4.28
N VAL A 453 4.29 13.84 5.03
CA VAL A 453 3.36 14.05 6.16
C VAL A 453 4.06 14.76 7.31
N TYR A 454 5.31 14.41 7.62
CA TYR A 454 6.07 15.15 8.64
C TYR A 454 6.31 16.61 8.25
N LEU A 455 6.55 16.88 6.96
CA LEU A 455 6.75 18.24 6.47
C LEU A 455 5.46 19.07 6.55
N SER A 456 4.28 18.46 6.45
CA SER A 456 3.01 19.20 6.56
C SER A 456 2.77 19.76 7.97
N ASP A 457 3.33 19.14 9.01
CA ASP A 457 3.22 19.64 10.38
C ASP A 457 4.08 20.89 10.62
N VAL A 458 5.23 20.97 9.94
CA VAL A 458 6.17 22.09 10.08
C VAL A 458 5.78 23.23 9.13
N TRP A 459 5.42 22.91 7.89
CA TRP A 459 5.06 23.88 6.85
C TRP A 459 3.80 23.42 6.08
N ASN A 460 2.64 24.00 6.43
CA ASN A 460 1.34 23.72 5.80
C ASN A 460 1.30 23.98 4.27
N PHE A 461 2.25 24.73 3.69
CA PHE A 461 2.18 25.22 2.31
C PHE A 461 3.08 24.48 1.29
N LEU A 462 4.14 23.78 1.70
CA LEU A 462 5.15 23.26 0.76
C LEU A 462 4.82 21.89 0.11
N PRO A 463 4.11 20.93 0.73
CA PRO A 463 3.96 19.61 0.14
C PRO A 463 3.15 19.59 -1.17
N GLN A 464 2.38 20.62 -1.51
CA GLN A 464 1.37 20.54 -2.58
C GLN A 464 1.61 21.45 -3.80
N PHE A 465 2.50 22.45 -3.71
CA PHE A 465 2.74 23.39 -4.83
C PHE A 465 3.39 22.76 -6.07
N ARG A 466 3.82 21.49 -6.02
CA ARG A 466 4.37 20.75 -7.17
C ARG A 466 3.43 19.72 -7.81
N PHE A 467 2.29 19.40 -7.19
CA PHE A 467 1.42 18.30 -7.66
C PHE A 467 0.47 18.65 -8.84
N PRO A 468 -0.10 19.87 -8.96
CA PRO A 468 -1.03 20.13 -10.06
C PRO A 468 -0.36 20.55 -11.38
N PHE A 469 0.82 21.19 -11.36
CA PHE A 469 1.41 21.76 -12.58
C PHE A 469 2.23 20.77 -13.43
N GLN A 470 2.74 19.69 -12.83
CA GLN A 470 3.63 18.75 -13.54
C GLN A 470 2.90 17.58 -14.20
N ALA A 471 1.72 17.19 -13.69
CA ALA A 471 0.91 16.10 -14.26
C ALA A 471 0.08 16.51 -15.49
N ALA A 472 -0.30 17.79 -15.60
CA ALA A 472 -1.13 18.30 -16.71
C ALA A 472 -0.33 18.77 -17.93
N SER A 473 0.93 19.20 -17.74
CA SER A 473 1.73 19.80 -18.82
C SER A 473 2.13 18.85 -19.97
N PRO A 474 2.37 17.53 -19.77
CA PRO A 474 2.64 16.62 -20.88
C PRO A 474 1.37 16.18 -21.62
N LEU A 475 0.21 16.21 -20.96
CA LEU A 475 -1.07 15.75 -21.52
C LEU A 475 -1.75 16.82 -22.38
N PHE A 476 -1.58 18.10 -22.06
CA PHE A 476 -2.13 19.21 -22.87
C PHE A 476 -1.32 19.53 -24.13
N ARG A 477 -0.01 19.26 -24.13
CA ARG A 477 0.87 19.63 -25.25
C ARG A 477 0.71 18.77 -26.52
N ARG A 478 -0.20 17.79 -26.51
CA ARG A 478 -0.49 16.92 -27.67
C ARG A 478 -1.90 17.05 -28.25
N SER A 479 -2.76 17.95 -27.75
CA SER A 479 -4.06 18.22 -28.40
C SER A 479 -4.09 19.46 -29.31
N HIS A 480 -3.04 20.27 -29.30
CA HIS A 480 -2.86 21.40 -30.23
C HIS A 480 -1.52 21.27 -30.94
N GLY A 481 -1.53 20.52 -32.05
CA GLY A 481 -0.39 20.39 -32.92
C GLY A 481 -0.76 19.61 -34.17
N SER A 482 -0.76 20.32 -35.31
CA SER A 482 -0.82 19.85 -36.70
C SER A 482 -2.14 19.29 -37.24
N SER A 483 -2.89 20.15 -37.94
CA SER A 483 -3.38 19.81 -39.29
C SER A 483 -2.18 19.49 -40.19
N PRO A 484 -2.35 18.54 -41.12
CA PRO A 484 -2.13 18.88 -42.52
C PRO A 484 -3.24 18.36 -43.43
N GLY A 485 -3.42 19.06 -44.54
CA GLY A 485 -4.43 18.82 -45.55
C GLY A 485 -4.24 17.54 -46.37
N GLU A 486 -5.25 17.32 -47.20
CA GLU A 486 -5.43 16.23 -48.14
C GLU A 486 -4.20 15.93 -49.01
N SER A 487 -3.92 14.64 -49.19
CA SER A 487 -3.65 14.09 -50.52
C SER A 487 -4.03 12.62 -50.55
N HIS A 488 -4.88 12.28 -51.51
CA HIS A 488 -5.19 10.92 -51.92
C HIS A 488 -3.90 10.18 -52.33
N ASN A 489 -3.69 8.97 -51.82
CA ASN A 489 -3.44 7.81 -52.68
C ASN A 489 -3.68 6.49 -51.95
N ARG A 490 -4.46 5.64 -52.63
CA ARG A 490 -4.73 4.25 -52.26
C ARG A 490 -3.44 3.44 -52.29
N LEU A 491 -3.31 2.50 -51.36
CA LEU A 491 -2.82 1.15 -51.63
C LEU A 491 -3.41 0.21 -50.58
N GLN A 492 -4.49 -0.47 -50.99
CA GLN A 492 -4.96 -1.72 -50.39
C GLN A 492 -3.95 -2.83 -50.72
N LEU A 493 -3.56 -3.63 -49.73
CA LEU A 493 -3.18 -5.05 -49.86
C LEU A 493 -3.35 -5.70 -48.48
N PHE A 494 -4.54 -6.28 -48.21
CA PHE A 494 -4.84 -7.73 -48.14
C PHE A 494 -4.44 -8.39 -46.78
N PRO A 495 -5.17 -9.42 -46.31
CA PRO A 495 -6.61 -9.50 -46.08
C PRO A 495 -6.96 -9.98 -44.66
N ASP A 496 -8.23 -9.79 -44.28
CA ASP A 496 -8.87 -10.50 -43.18
C ASP A 496 -8.78 -12.02 -43.36
N GLY A 497 -8.25 -12.69 -42.33
CA GLY A 497 -8.18 -14.14 -42.17
C GLY A 497 -8.30 -14.50 -40.68
N PRO A 498 -8.80 -15.69 -40.34
CA PRO A 498 -9.90 -15.85 -39.39
C PRO A 498 -9.50 -15.73 -37.93
N VAL A 499 -10.38 -15.08 -37.15
CA VAL A 499 -10.41 -15.13 -35.69
C VAL A 499 -10.70 -16.58 -35.27
N ALA A 500 -9.65 -17.30 -34.88
CA ALA A 500 -9.77 -18.65 -34.36
C ALA A 500 -10.33 -18.62 -32.92
N CYS A 501 -11.35 -19.46 -32.73
CA CYS A 501 -12.13 -19.70 -31.53
C CYS A 501 -11.32 -19.76 -30.23
N TRP A 502 -11.69 -18.94 -29.26
CA TRP A 502 -11.49 -19.20 -27.84
C TRP A 502 -12.83 -19.06 -27.12
N ASP A 503 -13.83 -19.85 -27.51
CA ASP A 503 -15.09 -19.95 -26.77
C ASP A 503 -14.96 -21.04 -25.71
N PHE A 504 -14.52 -20.65 -24.51
CA PHE A 504 -14.82 -21.41 -23.30
C PHE A 504 -16.08 -20.81 -22.68
N GLY A 505 -17.21 -21.45 -22.99
CA GLY A 505 -18.51 -21.11 -22.43
C GLY A 505 -18.54 -21.36 -20.92
N LEU A 506 -18.75 -20.28 -20.16
CA LEU A 506 -19.34 -20.34 -18.83
C LEU A 506 -20.75 -19.76 -18.91
N HIS A 507 -21.68 -20.60 -19.36
CA HIS A 507 -23.11 -20.36 -19.21
C HIS A 507 -23.55 -20.83 -17.82
N LYS A 508 -23.66 -19.90 -16.87
CA LYS A 508 -24.78 -19.80 -15.92
C LYS A 508 -24.60 -18.55 -15.07
N TRP A 509 -25.72 -17.86 -14.85
CA TRP A 509 -25.91 -16.58 -14.13
C TRP A 509 -25.98 -15.32 -14.99
N SER A 510 -26.95 -15.29 -15.91
CA SER A 510 -27.72 -14.06 -16.20
C SER A 510 -28.91 -14.42 -17.10
N THR A 511 -30.09 -14.64 -16.52
CA THR A 511 -31.40 -14.34 -17.14
C THR A 511 -32.53 -14.82 -16.22
N VAL A 512 -32.99 -13.92 -15.36
CA VAL A 512 -34.42 -13.76 -15.08
C VAL A 512 -34.70 -12.29 -15.32
N THR A 513 -35.12 -11.96 -16.54
CA THR A 513 -36.18 -10.98 -16.84
C THR A 513 -36.39 -10.95 -18.37
N ASN A 514 -37.53 -11.51 -18.76
CA ASN A 514 -38.34 -11.24 -19.95
C ASN A 514 -37.77 -11.50 -21.35
N ALA A 515 -38.14 -12.68 -21.85
CA ALA A 515 -38.36 -12.98 -23.25
C ALA A 515 -39.62 -12.27 -23.80
N SER A 516 -39.56 -11.77 -25.04
CA SER A 516 -40.55 -12.09 -26.09
C SER A 516 -40.21 -11.38 -27.41
N ARG A 517 -39.78 -12.13 -28.45
CA ARG A 517 -40.42 -12.17 -29.79
C ARG A 517 -39.59 -12.96 -30.82
N ASN A 518 -40.21 -14.06 -31.26
CA ASN A 518 -40.29 -14.61 -32.62
C ASN A 518 -39.05 -15.14 -33.38
N HIS A 519 -38.95 -16.48 -33.35
CA HIS A 519 -38.94 -17.45 -34.47
C HIS A 519 -38.30 -17.12 -35.84
N GLY A 520 -37.46 -18.06 -36.31
CA GLY A 520 -37.39 -18.40 -37.75
C GLY A 520 -36.15 -19.18 -38.26
N LYS A 521 -36.20 -20.53 -38.22
CA LYS A 521 -35.68 -21.57 -39.15
C LYS A 521 -34.30 -21.45 -39.87
N ALA A 522 -33.47 -22.50 -39.72
CA ALA A 522 -32.86 -23.37 -40.77
C ALA A 522 -31.63 -24.12 -40.18
N SER A 523 -31.68 -25.43 -39.88
CA SER A 523 -31.39 -26.62 -40.72
C SER A 523 -29.94 -26.81 -41.19
N GLY A 524 -29.25 -27.84 -40.68
CA GLY A 524 -28.49 -28.79 -41.51
C GLY A 524 -26.96 -28.86 -41.40
N ASN A 525 -26.48 -30.04 -40.96
CA ASN A 525 -25.21 -30.73 -41.30
C ASN A 525 -23.88 -30.42 -40.57
N VAL A 526 -23.62 -31.28 -39.58
CA VAL A 526 -22.47 -32.21 -39.41
C VAL A 526 -21.31 -32.08 -40.42
N LEU A 527 -20.09 -31.83 -39.91
CA LEU A 527 -18.90 -32.70 -40.00
C LEU A 527 -17.61 -31.96 -39.59
N GLY A 528 -16.83 -32.60 -38.70
CA GLY A 528 -15.36 -32.62 -38.72
C GLY A 528 -14.60 -31.31 -38.48
N GLY A 529 -14.03 -31.17 -37.29
CA GLY A 529 -13.05 -30.11 -37.01
C GLY A 529 -12.15 -30.51 -35.85
N SER A 530 -10.93 -30.88 -36.19
CA SER A 530 -9.82 -31.31 -35.36
C SER A 530 -9.40 -30.28 -34.30
N CYS A 531 -8.73 -30.80 -33.27
CA CYS A 531 -8.13 -30.20 -32.07
C CYS A 531 -8.03 -28.67 -31.96
#